data_AF-A0A520B687-F1
#
_entry.id   AF-A0A520B687-F1
#
_cell.length_a   1.000
_cell.length_b   1.000
_cell.length_c   1.000
_cell.angle_alpha   90.00
_cell.angle_beta   90.00
_cell.angle_gamma   90.00
#
_symmetry.space_group_name_H-M   'P 1'
#
loop_
_entity.id
_entity.type
_entity.pdbx_description
1 polymer ?
#
loop_
_entity_poly.entity_id
_entity_poly.type
_entity_poly.pdbx_seq_one_letter_code
_entity_poly.pdbx_strand_id
1 'polypeptide(L)'
;MTARKIVPVILSGGSGTRLWPMSRPEMPKQMLALTADETMLQLTAGRAFGERFTAPIVVANARHADLIEQQLAEAGAIPQALILEPIGRNTAPAIALAAIAAGGGGDALLVMPSDHVIGDVPAFHAAIE
;
A
#
# COMPACT_ATOMS: atom_id res chain seq x y z
N MET A 1 -14.67 25.51 -4.18
CA MET A 1 -14.51 24.10 -4.60
C MET A 1 -13.40 23.52 -3.75
N THR A 2 -13.70 22.60 -2.84
CA THR A 2 -12.66 21.82 -2.15
C THR A 2 -11.91 21.03 -3.21
N ALA A 3 -10.58 21.12 -3.22
CA ALA A 3 -9.76 20.26 -4.09
C ALA A 3 -10.11 18.79 -3.79
N ARG A 4 -10.45 18.00 -4.81
CA ARG A 4 -10.66 16.56 -4.64
C ARG A 4 -9.36 15.93 -4.17
N LYS A 5 -9.40 15.24 -3.04
CA LYS A 5 -8.25 14.52 -2.49
C LYS A 5 -8.02 13.23 -3.27
N ILE A 6 -6.76 12.85 -3.41
CA ILE A 6 -6.37 11.57 -4.00
C ILE A 6 -6.43 10.51 -2.90
N VAL A 7 -7.04 9.35 -3.18
CA VAL A 7 -7.10 8.22 -2.25
C VAL A 7 -5.95 7.27 -2.55
N PRO A 8 -4.94 7.15 -1.67
CA PRO A 8 -3.87 6.18 -1.87
C PRO A 8 -4.42 4.77 -1.66
N VAL A 9 -4.05 3.85 -2.56
CA VAL A 9 -4.42 2.43 -2.48
C VAL A 9 -3.14 1.60 -2.47
N ILE A 10 -2.84 0.96 -1.36
CA ILE A 10 -1.65 0.10 -1.21
C ILE A 10 -2.04 -1.35 -1.44
N LEU A 11 -1.42 -2.00 -2.42
CA LEU A 11 -1.66 -3.42 -2.73
C LEU A 11 -0.55 -4.29 -2.14
N SER A 12 -0.89 -5.13 -1.17
CA SER A 12 0.03 -5.99 -0.40
C SER A 12 -0.40 -7.47 -0.44
N GLY A 13 -0.53 -8.04 -1.63
CA GLY A 13 -0.97 -9.43 -1.84
C GLY A 13 0.14 -10.42 -2.22
N GLY A 14 1.36 -9.95 -2.52
CA GLY A 14 2.43 -10.80 -3.06
C GLY A 14 3.06 -11.71 -2.00
N SER A 15 3.38 -12.95 -2.38
CA SER A 15 4.11 -13.92 -1.53
C SER A 15 5.63 -13.82 -1.63
N GLY A 16 6.16 -13.06 -2.60
CA GLY A 16 7.58 -12.69 -2.66
C GLY A 16 8.57 -13.84 -2.82
N THR A 17 8.22 -14.99 -3.43
CA THR A 17 9.04 -16.23 -3.41
C THR A 17 10.42 -16.16 -4.06
N ARG A 18 10.68 -15.15 -4.90
CA ARG A 18 11.94 -15.01 -5.66
C ARG A 18 13.14 -14.53 -4.83
N LEU A 19 12.89 -13.96 -3.65
CA LEU A 19 13.94 -13.44 -2.76
C LEU A 19 14.31 -14.42 -1.63
N TRP A 20 14.02 -15.70 -1.82
CA TRP A 20 14.50 -16.72 -0.88
C TRP A 20 16.04 -16.67 -0.79
N PRO A 21 16.65 -16.78 0.40
CA PRO A 21 16.03 -17.12 1.69
C PRO A 21 15.51 -15.93 2.50
N MET A 22 15.65 -14.70 2.02
CA MET A 22 15.24 -13.49 2.73
C MET A 22 13.72 -13.42 2.89
N SER A 23 12.97 -13.72 1.82
CA SER A 23 11.51 -13.80 1.88
C SER A 23 11.05 -15.21 2.23
N ARG A 24 10.00 -15.27 3.06
CA ARG A 24 9.28 -16.50 3.45
C ARG A 24 7.77 -16.29 3.29
N PRO A 25 6.96 -17.35 3.22
CA PRO A 25 5.50 -17.20 3.15
C PRO A 25 4.90 -16.36 4.28
N GLU A 26 5.52 -16.37 5.47
CA GLU A 26 5.12 -15.61 6.66
C GLU A 26 5.67 -14.18 6.66
N MET A 27 6.77 -13.95 5.93
CA MET A 27 7.48 -12.66 5.84
C MET A 27 7.76 -12.36 4.35
N PRO A 28 6.74 -11.95 3.58
CA PRO A 28 6.90 -11.69 2.16
C PRO A 28 7.73 -10.42 1.93
N LYS A 29 8.23 -10.23 0.70
CA LYS A 29 9.26 -9.22 0.41
C LYS A 29 8.91 -7.80 0.85
N GLN A 30 7.64 -7.42 0.77
CA GLN A 30 7.19 -6.08 1.12
C GLN A 30 7.30 -5.78 2.62
N MET A 31 7.43 -6.82 3.45
CA MET A 31 7.60 -6.72 4.90
C MET A 31 9.07 -6.62 5.31
N LEU A 32 10.00 -6.55 4.35
CA LEU A 32 11.44 -6.52 4.59
C LEU A 32 12.02 -5.13 4.32
N ALA A 33 12.98 -4.74 5.14
CA ALA A 33 13.84 -3.56 4.97
C ALA A 33 15.00 -3.92 4.03
N LEU A 34 14.76 -3.85 2.71
CA LEU A 34 15.72 -4.30 1.69
C LEU A 34 16.61 -3.17 1.13
N THR A 35 16.13 -1.92 1.18
CA THR A 35 16.79 -0.77 0.53
C THR A 35 16.93 0.45 1.43
N ALA A 36 16.34 0.41 2.63
CA ALA A 36 16.39 1.44 3.65
C ALA A 36 16.20 0.77 5.02
N ASP A 37 16.19 1.56 6.09
CA ASP A 37 15.92 1.07 7.45
C ASP A 37 14.45 0.66 7.61
N GLU A 38 13.55 1.29 6.86
CA GLU A 38 12.13 0.96 6.81
C GLU A 38 11.82 -0.17 5.79
N THR A 39 10.74 -0.90 6.04
CA THR A 39 10.26 -1.94 5.12
C THR A 39 9.67 -1.34 3.84
N MET A 40 9.57 -2.13 2.77
CA MET A 40 8.98 -1.64 1.52
C MET A 40 7.52 -1.15 1.70
N LEU A 41 6.74 -1.80 2.58
CA LEU A 41 5.41 -1.37 2.94
C LEU A 41 5.44 0.01 3.61
N GLN A 42 6.32 0.21 4.58
CA GLN A 42 6.48 1.48 5.31
C GLN A 42 6.92 2.60 4.35
N LEU A 43 7.93 2.33 3.52
CA LEU A 43 8.37 3.25 2.47
C LEU A 43 7.22 3.59 1.51
N THR A 44 6.36 2.64 1.17
CA THR A 44 5.21 2.88 0.29
C THR A 44 4.13 3.73 0.96
N ALA A 45 3.84 3.46 2.24
CA ALA A 45 2.89 4.22 3.03
C ALA A 45 3.34 5.69 3.21
N GLY A 46 4.64 5.92 3.33
CA GLY A 46 5.25 7.25 3.44
C GLY A 46 5.29 8.07 2.14
N ARG A 47 4.83 7.55 0.99
CA ARG A 47 4.87 8.29 -0.30
C ARG A 47 3.71 9.24 -0.52
N ALA A 48 2.54 8.94 0.06
CA ALA A 48 1.30 9.64 -0.23
C ALA A 48 0.74 10.29 1.06
N PHE A 49 1.42 11.34 1.52
CA PHE A 49 1.09 12.08 2.74
C PHE A 49 0.86 13.57 2.45
N GLY A 50 0.18 14.26 3.37
CA GLY A 50 -0.12 15.69 3.25
C GLY A 50 -1.55 15.99 2.80
N GLU A 51 -1.89 17.27 2.66
CA GLU A 51 -3.28 17.72 2.48
C GLU A 51 -3.96 17.23 1.19
N ARG A 52 -3.15 16.89 0.17
CA ARG A 52 -3.60 16.38 -1.13
C ARG A 52 -4.15 14.95 -1.05
N PHE A 53 -3.74 14.17 -0.06
CA PHE A 53 -4.08 12.76 0.08
C PHE A 53 -5.07 12.52 1.22
N THR A 54 -5.90 11.50 1.07
CA THR A 54 -6.62 10.91 2.21
C THR A 54 -5.73 9.90 2.92
N ALA A 55 -6.21 9.36 4.05
CA ALA A 55 -5.62 8.15 4.61
C ALA A 55 -5.70 7.00 3.59
N PRO A 56 -4.71 6.09 3.56
CA PRO A 56 -4.65 5.03 2.56
C PRO A 56 -5.74 3.97 2.77
N ILE A 57 -6.17 3.37 1.67
CA ILE A 57 -6.83 2.06 1.67
C ILE A 57 -5.76 1.01 1.42
N VAL A 58 -5.70 -0.02 2.25
CA VAL A 58 -4.74 -1.12 2.11
C VAL A 58 -5.51 -2.38 1.75
N VAL A 59 -5.14 -3.04 0.66
CA VAL A 59 -5.69 -4.33 0.26
C VAL A 59 -4.60 -5.38 0.38
N ALA A 60 -4.82 -6.38 1.22
CA ALA A 60 -3.77 -7.29 1.65
C ALA A 60 -4.24 -8.73 1.81
N ASN A 61 -3.29 -9.66 1.82
CA ASN A 61 -3.60 -11.04 2.18
C ASN A 61 -3.92 -11.16 3.67
N ALA A 62 -5.02 -11.83 4.02
CA ALA A 62 -5.44 -12.05 5.41
C ALA A 62 -4.38 -12.73 6.30
N ARG A 63 -3.47 -13.52 5.70
CA ARG A 63 -2.36 -14.17 6.42
C ARG A 63 -1.39 -13.16 7.08
N HIS A 64 -1.29 -11.95 6.54
CA HIS A 64 -0.30 -10.96 6.95
C HIS A 64 -0.92 -9.77 7.70
N ALA A 65 -2.19 -9.89 8.14
CA ALA A 65 -2.93 -8.79 8.75
C ALA A 65 -2.18 -8.14 9.91
N ASP A 66 -1.80 -8.92 10.92
CA ASP A 66 -1.12 -8.42 12.13
C ASP A 66 0.18 -7.67 11.80
N LEU A 67 0.98 -8.22 10.88
CA LEU A 67 2.25 -7.65 10.47
C LEU A 67 2.07 -6.35 9.68
N ILE A 68 1.03 -6.28 8.86
CA ILE A 68 0.66 -5.07 8.11
C ILE A 68 0.22 -3.97 9.06
N GLU A 69 -0.68 -4.28 9.99
CA GLU A 69 -1.15 -3.32 11.00
C GLU A 69 0.01 -2.79 11.83
N GLN A 70 0.90 -3.68 12.29
CA GLN A 70 2.10 -3.31 13.02
C GLN A 70 2.99 -2.35 12.22
N GLN A 71 3.36 -2.71 10.99
CA GLN A 71 4.28 -1.89 10.19
C GLN A 71 3.67 -0.54 9.79
N LEU A 72 2.36 -0.50 9.51
CA LEU A 72 1.65 0.74 9.23
C LEU A 72 1.59 1.65 10.45
N ALA A 73 1.36 1.09 11.65
CA ALA A 73 1.40 1.83 12.90
C ALA A 73 2.80 2.39 13.20
N GLU A 74 3.85 1.59 13.00
CA GLU A 74 5.25 2.03 13.13
C GLU A 74 5.60 3.17 12.16
N ALA A 75 5.02 3.17 10.96
CA ALA A 75 5.17 4.26 9.98
C ALA A 75 4.24 5.46 10.22
N GLY A 76 3.39 5.45 11.26
CA GLY A 76 2.40 6.50 11.51
C GLY A 76 1.31 6.61 10.42
N ALA A 77 1.15 5.58 9.59
CA ALA A 77 0.24 5.57 8.46
C ALA A 77 -1.05 4.80 8.81
N ILE A 78 -2.00 5.46 9.47
CA ILE A 78 -3.28 4.84 9.84
C ILE A 78 -4.18 4.73 8.60
N PRO A 79 -4.50 3.52 8.12
CA PRO A 79 -5.35 3.38 6.95
C PRO A 79 -6.81 3.71 7.28
N GLN A 80 -7.54 4.30 6.33
CA GLN A 80 -9.00 4.47 6.46
C GLN A 80 -9.75 3.15 6.25
N ALA A 81 -9.12 2.19 5.57
CA ALA A 81 -9.62 0.82 5.44
C ALA A 81 -8.47 -0.17 5.24
N LEU A 82 -8.51 -1.29 5.94
CA LEU A 82 -7.68 -2.47 5.70
C LEU A 82 -8.59 -3.61 5.21
N ILE A 83 -8.46 -3.96 3.93
CA ILE A 83 -9.25 -5.01 3.27
C ILE A 83 -8.41 -6.27 3.19
N LEU A 84 -8.86 -7.32 3.87
CA LEU A 84 -8.17 -8.60 3.93
C LEU A 84 -8.77 -9.59 2.91
N GLU A 85 -8.02 -9.86 1.85
CA GLU A 85 -8.34 -10.91 0.89
C GLU A 85 -8.01 -12.28 1.49
N PRO A 86 -8.98 -13.22 1.54
CA PRO A 86 -8.71 -14.58 2.04
C PRO A 86 -7.76 -15.35 1.13
N ILE A 87 -7.76 -15.02 -0.16
CA ILE A 87 -6.93 -15.61 -1.20
C ILE A 87 -6.59 -14.49 -2.20
N GLY A 88 -5.32 -14.36 -2.58
CA GLY A 88 -4.92 -13.38 -3.59
C GLY A 88 -5.56 -13.69 -4.95
N ARG A 89 -6.25 -12.70 -5.54
CA ARG A 89 -6.90 -12.82 -6.86
C ARG A 89 -6.32 -11.88 -7.92
N ASN A 90 -5.05 -11.52 -7.79
CA ASN A 90 -4.34 -10.53 -8.62
C ASN A 90 -4.86 -9.09 -8.42
N THR A 91 -4.34 -8.18 -9.24
CA THR A 91 -4.49 -6.73 -9.08
C THR A 91 -5.91 -6.21 -9.32
N ALA A 92 -6.62 -6.71 -10.34
CA ALA A 92 -7.92 -6.14 -10.71
C ALA A 92 -9.00 -6.27 -9.62
N PRO A 93 -9.18 -7.44 -8.96
CA PRO A 93 -10.12 -7.57 -7.85
C PRO A 93 -9.74 -6.70 -6.64
N ALA A 94 -8.44 -6.58 -6.34
CA ALA A 94 -7.97 -5.74 -5.25
C ALA A 94 -8.27 -4.25 -5.50
N ILE A 95 -8.06 -3.76 -6.73
CA ILE A 95 -8.44 -2.40 -7.12
C ILE A 95 -9.96 -2.21 -7.03
N ALA A 96 -10.76 -3.18 -7.46
CA ALA A 96 -12.21 -3.10 -7.37
C ALA A 96 -12.70 -2.97 -5.92
N LEU A 97 -12.14 -3.76 -5.00
CA LEU A 97 -12.43 -3.66 -3.56
C LEU A 97 -12.07 -2.28 -3.00
N ALA A 98 -10.90 -1.75 -3.37
CA ALA A 98 -10.48 -0.42 -2.96
C ALA A 98 -11.41 0.69 -3.50
N ALA A 99 -11.85 0.57 -4.76
CA ALA A 99 -12.79 1.52 -5.36
C ALA A 99 -14.15 1.53 -4.66
N ILE A 100 -14.65 0.35 -4.27
CA ILE A 100 -15.87 0.22 -3.47
C ILE A 100 -15.68 0.87 -2.10
N ALA A 101 -14.57 0.58 -1.41
CA ALA A 101 -14.25 1.15 -0.10
C ALA A 101 -14.03 2.68 -0.14
N ALA A 102 -13.60 3.22 -1.28
CA ALA A 102 -13.50 4.66 -1.51
C ALA A 102 -14.85 5.35 -1.78
N GLY A 103 -15.98 4.62 -1.73
CA GLY A 103 -17.32 5.18 -1.93
C GLY A 103 -17.87 5.06 -3.34
N GLY A 104 -17.21 4.33 -4.24
CA GLY A 104 -17.79 3.93 -5.54
C GLY A 104 -17.83 4.99 -6.64
N GLY A 105 -17.35 6.22 -6.41
CA GLY A 105 -17.16 7.20 -7.48
C GLY A 105 -16.86 8.62 -7.01
N GLY A 106 -16.02 9.33 -7.78
CA GLY A 106 -15.76 10.76 -7.61
C GLY A 106 -14.29 11.10 -7.35
N ASP A 107 -13.60 10.31 -6.54
CA ASP A 107 -12.21 10.55 -6.15
C ASP A 107 -11.21 9.76 -7.01
N ALA A 108 -10.02 10.32 -7.19
CA ALA A 108 -8.94 9.66 -7.91
C ALA A 108 -8.25 8.64 -7.00
N LEU A 109 -8.07 7.41 -7.49
CA LEU A 109 -7.34 6.36 -6.78
C LEU A 109 -5.88 6.31 -7.25
N LEU A 110 -4.94 6.48 -6.33
CA LEU A 110 -3.52 6.27 -6.57
C LEU A 110 -3.12 4.86 -6.16
N VAL A 111 -3.09 3.94 -7.12
CA VAL A 111 -2.77 2.54 -6.86
C VAL A 111 -1.25 2.32 -6.79
N MET A 112 -0.77 1.88 -5.63
CA MET A 112 0.64 1.71 -5.30
C MET A 112 0.91 0.26 -4.88
N PRO A 113 1.69 -0.51 -5.64
CA PRO A 113 2.23 -1.78 -5.18
C PRO A 113 3.13 -1.55 -3.95
N SER A 114 2.96 -2.36 -2.89
CA SER A 114 3.75 -2.24 -1.64
C SER A 114 5.22 -2.66 -1.78
N ASP A 115 5.61 -3.15 -2.96
CA ASP A 115 6.84 -3.89 -3.20
C ASP A 115 7.73 -3.26 -4.28
N HIS A 116 7.51 -1.98 -4.55
CA HIS A 116 8.32 -1.13 -5.42
C HIS A 116 9.24 -0.21 -4.62
N VAL A 117 10.40 0.13 -5.21
CA VAL A 117 11.34 1.13 -4.68
C VAL A 117 11.22 2.38 -5.53
N ILE A 118 10.98 3.52 -4.88
CA ILE A 118 10.93 4.84 -5.51
C ILE A 118 11.91 5.72 -4.74
N GLY A 119 13.05 6.04 -5.36
CA GLY A 119 14.12 6.82 -4.73
C GLY A 119 13.93 8.34 -4.79
N ASP A 120 13.03 8.82 -5.65
CA ASP A 120 12.75 10.25 -5.86
C ASP A 120 11.25 10.52 -5.63
N VAL A 121 10.90 10.83 -4.38
CA VAL A 121 9.52 11.15 -3.97
C VAL A 121 9.02 12.45 -4.60
N PRO A 122 9.81 13.54 -4.69
CA PRO A 122 9.41 14.73 -5.43
C PRO A 122 9.06 14.46 -6.90
N ALA A 123 9.87 13.68 -7.63
CA ALA A 123 9.57 13.31 -9.01
C ALA A 123 8.31 12.42 -9.11
N PHE A 124 8.10 11.53 -8.14
CA PHE A 124 6.86 10.76 -8.02
C PHE A 124 5.63 11.67 -7.86
N HIS A 125 5.69 12.67 -6.97
CA HIS A 125 4.60 13.65 -6.79
C HIS A 125 4.32 14.44 -8.07
N ALA A 126 5.36 14.88 -8.77
CA ALA A 126 5.23 15.58 -10.05
C ALA A 126 4.59 14.70 -11.14
N ALA A 127 4.84 13.39 -11.14
CA ALA A 127 4.28 12.45 -12.11
C ALA A 127 2.79 12.12 -11.89
N ILE A 128 2.27 12.40 -10.69
CA ILE A 128 0.87 12.16 -10.30
C ILE A 128 0.09 13.48 -10.13
N GLU A 129 0.65 14.61 -10.61
CA GLU A 129 -0.09 15.87 -10.77
C GLU A 129 -1.25 15.73 -11.78
#